data_AF-A0A351AB37-F1
#
_entry.id   AF-A0A351AB37-F1
#
_cell.length_a   1.000
_cell.length_b   1.000
_cell.length_c   1.000
_cell.angle_alpha   90.00
_cell.angle_beta   90.00
_cell.angle_gamma   90.00
#
_symmetry.space_group_name_H-M   'P 1'
#
loop_
_entity.id
_entity.type
_entity.pdbx_description
1 polymer ?
#
loop_
_entity_poly.entity_id
_entity_poly.type
_entity_poly.pdbx_seq_one_letter_code
_entity_poly.pdbx_strand_id
1 'polypeptide(L)'
;MIATFGCAPKPSLATCHKSLQAGMSEAKVFSLCGKPTMGKARPDGVSIHNYMPGMLTGKTEALHVFFENDKLIHYNYIDNAGISHNLRGEVKDINNVRP
;
A
#
# COMPACT_ATOMS: atom_id res chain seq x y z
N MET A 1 33.86 14.13 11.29
CA MET A 1 33.21 12.95 10.71
C MET A 1 31.88 13.41 10.14
N ILE A 2 31.76 13.49 8.81
CA ILE A 2 30.50 13.85 8.16
C ILE A 2 29.68 12.56 8.06
N ALA A 3 28.62 12.45 8.84
CA ALA A 3 27.65 11.38 8.65
C ALA A 3 26.97 11.62 7.31
N THR A 4 27.42 10.90 6.28
CA THR A 4 26.65 10.72 5.06
C THR A 4 25.35 10.05 5.48
N PHE A 5 24.27 10.84 5.59
CA PHE A 5 22.90 10.33 5.60
C PHE A 5 22.67 9.71 4.23
N GLY A 6 23.21 8.51 4.03
CA GLY A 6 22.88 7.69 2.89
C GLY A 6 21.37 7.55 2.88
N CYS A 7 20.74 7.96 1.77
CA CYS A 7 19.36 7.59 1.50
C CYS A 7 19.24 6.10 1.77
N ALA A 8 18.65 5.72 2.90
CA ALA A 8 18.28 4.34 3.12
C ALA A 8 17.43 3.94 1.90
N PRO A 9 17.79 2.86 1.19
CA PRO A 9 17.01 2.44 0.04
C PRO A 9 15.57 2.28 0.53
N LYS A 10 14.64 2.97 -0.15
CA LYS A 10 13.22 2.81 0.17
C LYS A 10 12.93 1.31 0.15
N PRO A 11 12.33 0.75 1.22
CA PRO A 11 12.06 -0.68 1.27
C PRO A 11 11.23 -1.09 0.04
N SER A 12 11.52 -2.28 -0.48
CA SER A 12 10.75 -2.83 -1.61
C SER A 12 9.29 -3.02 -1.21
N LEU A 13 8.38 -3.08 -2.20
CA LEU A 13 6.98 -3.38 -1.92
C LEU A 13 6.83 -4.76 -1.25
N ALA A 14 7.63 -5.74 -1.69
CA ALA A 14 7.80 -7.05 -1.05
C ALA A 14 8.10 -6.99 0.47
N THR A 15 8.89 -6.00 0.92
CA THR A 15 9.15 -5.80 2.36
C THR A 15 8.03 -5.03 3.03
N CYS A 16 7.47 -4.02 2.34
CA CYS A 16 6.42 -3.20 2.94
C CYS A 16 5.16 -4.00 3.25
N HIS A 17 4.64 -4.80 2.30
CA HIS A 17 3.35 -5.47 2.47
C HIS A 17 3.34 -6.43 3.68
N LYS A 18 4.48 -7.02 4.02
CA LYS A 18 4.64 -7.91 5.19
C LYS A 18 4.54 -7.17 6.53
N SER A 19 4.74 -5.86 6.52
CA SER A 19 4.68 -5.00 7.70
C SER A 19 3.31 -4.34 7.89
N LEU A 20 2.40 -4.48 6.93
CA LEU A 20 1.08 -3.89 6.98
C LEU A 20 0.14 -4.66 7.90
N GLN A 21 -0.64 -3.93 8.69
CA GLN A 21 -1.61 -4.48 9.64
C GLN A 21 -2.90 -3.64 9.61
N ALA A 22 -4.04 -4.29 9.86
CA ALA A 22 -5.32 -3.58 10.00
C ALA A 22 -5.21 -2.46 11.04
N GLY A 23 -5.84 -1.32 10.76
CA GLY A 23 -5.88 -0.18 11.67
C GLY A 23 -4.65 0.73 11.63
N MET A 24 -3.62 0.43 10.83
CA MET A 24 -2.51 1.37 10.60
C MET A 24 -2.99 2.65 9.92
N SER A 25 -2.45 3.80 10.32
CA SER A 25 -2.76 5.07 9.66
C SER A 25 -2.13 5.20 8.27
N GLU A 26 -2.68 6.08 7.43
CA GLU A 26 -2.12 6.38 6.11
C GLU A 26 -0.66 6.84 6.23
N ALA A 27 -0.40 7.75 7.18
CA ALA A 27 0.95 8.25 7.45
C ALA A 27 1.93 7.13 7.82
N LYS A 28 1.48 6.14 8.61
CA LYS A 28 2.32 5.00 8.98
C LYS A 28 2.61 4.12 7.76
N VAL A 29 1.62 3.86 6.93
CA VAL A 29 1.80 3.09 5.69
C VAL A 29 2.73 3.83 4.72
N PHE A 30 2.60 5.15 4.57
CA PHE A 30 3.48 5.93 3.68
C PHE A 30 4.92 5.99 4.20
N SER A 31 5.10 6.01 5.52
CA SER A 31 6.43 5.89 6.12
C SER A 31 7.07 4.52 5.85
N LEU A 32 6.26 3.45 5.72
CA LEU A 32 6.74 2.09 5.47
C LEU A 32 6.95 1.80 3.99
N CYS A 33 6.01 2.18 3.12
CA CYS A 33 6.02 1.86 1.69
C CYS A 33 6.62 2.99 0.83
N GLY A 34 6.86 4.16 1.42
CA GLY A 34 7.18 5.39 0.68
C GLY A 34 5.93 6.08 0.13
N LYS A 35 6.15 6.99 -0.82
CA LYS A 35 5.06 7.73 -1.46
C LYS A 35 4.34 6.82 -2.49
N PRO A 36 3.00 6.74 -2.49
CA PRO A 36 2.28 5.99 -3.51
C PRO A 36 2.49 6.60 -4.90
N THR A 37 2.38 5.76 -5.92
CA THR A 37 2.40 6.18 -7.34
C THR A 37 1.21 7.08 -7.64
N MET A 38 0.02 6.70 -7.13
CA MET A 38 -1.21 7.47 -7.26
C MET A 38 -2.14 7.17 -6.08
N GLY A 39 -3.08 8.08 -5.82
CA GLY A 39 -4.10 7.86 -4.81
C GLY A 39 -5.36 8.67 -5.09
N LYS A 40 -6.48 8.21 -4.53
CA LYS A 40 -7.78 8.87 -4.62
C LYS A 40 -8.47 8.78 -3.26
N ALA A 41 -8.77 9.94 -2.68
CA ALA A 41 -9.66 10.04 -1.54
C ALA A 41 -11.11 10.22 -2.02
N ARG A 42 -12.06 9.65 -1.29
CA ARG A 42 -13.49 9.79 -1.52
C ARG A 42 -14.13 10.61 -0.38
N PRO A 43 -15.23 11.34 -0.63
CA PRO A 43 -15.89 12.15 0.40
C PRO A 43 -16.45 11.36 1.59
N ASP A 44 -16.63 10.04 1.44
CA ASP A 44 -17.14 9.14 2.47
C ASP A 44 -16.07 8.66 3.47
N GLY A 45 -14.87 9.25 3.43
CA GLY A 45 -13.78 8.90 4.33
C GLY A 45 -12.94 7.71 3.88
N VAL A 46 -13.21 7.13 2.71
CA VAL A 46 -12.41 6.06 2.13
C VAL A 46 -11.33 6.61 1.21
N SER A 47 -10.11 6.11 1.34
CA SER A 47 -9.01 6.43 0.43
C SER A 47 -8.37 5.17 -0.13
N ILE A 48 -7.86 5.28 -1.35
CA ILE A 48 -7.17 4.19 -2.06
C ILE A 48 -5.84 4.73 -2.55
N HIS A 49 -4.76 4.01 -2.25
CA HIS A 49 -3.42 4.35 -2.73
C HIS A 49 -2.79 3.16 -3.42
N ASN A 50 -2.19 3.41 -4.59
CA ASN A 50 -1.56 2.39 -5.42
C ASN A 50 -0.06 2.64 -5.50
N TYR A 51 0.72 1.59 -5.32
CA TYR A 51 2.16 1.55 -5.52
C TYR A 51 2.46 0.63 -6.69
N MET A 52 2.91 1.20 -7.79
CA MET A 52 3.20 0.48 -9.04
C MET A 52 4.56 0.94 -9.59
N PRO A 53 5.67 0.62 -8.92
CA PRO A 53 7.01 0.99 -9.40
C PRO A 53 7.30 0.37 -10.78
N GLY A 54 6.64 -0.75 -11.10
CA GLY A 54 6.79 -1.49 -12.34
C GLY A 54 6.08 -0.91 -13.58
N MET A 55 5.24 0.12 -13.43
CA MET A 55 4.44 0.67 -14.55
C MET A 55 5.32 1.25 -15.68
N LEU A 56 6.60 1.54 -15.40
CA LEU A 56 7.59 2.00 -16.37
C LEU A 56 8.62 0.92 -16.76
N THR A 57 8.64 -0.23 -16.09
CA THR A 57 9.72 -1.24 -16.22
C THR A 57 9.22 -2.64 -16.59
N GLY A 58 7.93 -2.80 -16.93
CA GLY A 58 7.35 -4.10 -17.30
C GLY A 58 7.24 -5.11 -16.15
N LYS A 59 7.32 -4.65 -14.89
CA LYS A 59 7.16 -5.50 -13.71
C LYS A 59 5.70 -5.52 -13.25
N THR A 60 5.21 -6.70 -12.89
CA THR A 60 3.85 -6.93 -12.40
C THR A 60 3.68 -6.57 -10.92
N GLU A 61 4.79 -6.27 -10.20
CA GLU A 61 4.74 -5.93 -8.78
C GLU A 61 3.90 -4.68 -8.51
N ALA A 62 2.83 -4.84 -7.72
CA ALA A 62 1.92 -3.77 -7.34
C ALA A 62 1.43 -3.94 -5.90
N LEU A 63 1.10 -2.83 -5.23
CA LEU A 63 0.44 -2.84 -3.94
C LEU A 63 -0.73 -1.83 -3.96
N HIS A 64 -1.92 -2.32 -3.65
CA HIS A 64 -3.13 -1.53 -3.48
C HIS A 64 -3.49 -1.50 -2.00
N VAL A 65 -3.61 -0.33 -1.39
CA VAL A 65 -4.01 -0.17 0.01
C VAL A 65 -5.29 0.66 0.10
N PHE A 66 -6.17 0.25 1.01
CA PHE A 66 -7.49 0.84 1.21
C PHE A 66 -7.62 1.28 2.66
N PHE A 67 -8.02 2.54 2.86
CA PHE A 67 -8.25 3.10 4.18
C PHE A 67 -9.70 3.54 4.32
N GLU A 68 -10.20 3.49 5.55
CA GLU A 68 -11.45 4.10 5.98
C GLU A 68 -11.15 4.96 7.21
N ASN A 69 -11.42 6.26 7.14
CA ASN A 69 -11.17 7.23 8.22
C ASN A 69 -9.73 7.15 8.79
N ASP A 70 -8.72 7.20 7.91
CA ASP A 70 -7.28 7.08 8.24
C ASP A 70 -6.90 5.74 8.91
N LYS A 71 -7.62 4.65 8.61
CA LYS A 71 -7.29 3.31 9.09
C LYS A 71 -7.22 2.32 7.94
N LEU A 72 -6.10 1.61 7.83
CA LEU A 72 -5.91 0.55 6.83
C LEU A 72 -6.92 -0.55 7.09
N ILE A 73 -7.82 -0.77 6.14
CA ILE A 73 -8.85 -1.81 6.21
C ILE A 73 -8.52 -3.01 5.33
N HIS A 74 -7.76 -2.80 4.24
CA HIS A 74 -7.42 -3.85 3.30
C HIS A 74 -6.17 -3.50 2.51
N TYR A 75 -5.45 -4.52 2.06
CA TYR A 75 -4.46 -4.38 1.00
C TYR A 75 -4.46 -5.59 0.08
N ASN A 76 -4.07 -5.37 -1.17
CA ASN A 76 -3.74 -6.40 -2.15
C ASN A 76 -2.35 -6.13 -2.70
N TYR A 77 -1.39 -7.02 -2.41
CA TYR A 77 -0.06 -7.03 -2.99
C TYR A 77 0.02 -8.08 -4.09
N ILE A 78 0.39 -7.68 -5.30
CA ILE A 78 0.63 -8.56 -6.43
C ILE A 78 2.14 -8.67 -6.59
N ASP A 79 2.68 -9.89 -6.51
CA ASP A 79 4.11 -10.11 -6.72
C ASP A 79 4.48 -10.21 -8.21
N ASN A 80 5.78 -10.34 -8.50
CA ASN A 80 6.27 -10.44 -9.88
C ASN A 80 5.80 -11.71 -10.63
N ALA A 81 5.32 -12.74 -9.92
CA ALA A 81 4.71 -13.92 -10.53
C ALA A 81 3.21 -13.73 -10.80
N GLY A 82 2.63 -12.57 -10.43
CA GLY A 82 1.21 -12.29 -10.55
C GLY A 82 0.36 -12.87 -9.41
N ILE A 83 0.98 -13.36 -8.33
CA ILE A 83 0.27 -13.93 -7.19
C ILE A 83 -0.16 -12.80 -6.25
N SER A 84 -1.44 -12.83 -5.86
CA SER A 84 -2.04 -11.89 -4.90
C SER A 84 -1.84 -12.34 -3.46
N HIS A 85 -1.38 -11.41 -2.62
CA HIS A 85 -1.22 -11.54 -1.18
C HIS A 85 -2.07 -10.45 -0.52
N ASN A 86 -3.05 -10.85 0.29
CA ASN A 86 -3.98 -9.92 0.93
C ASN A 86 -3.77 -9.85 2.43
N LEU A 87 -4.23 -8.75 3.05
CA LEU A 87 -4.33 -8.66 4.51
C LEU A 87 -5.21 -9.80 5.01
N ARG A 88 -4.66 -10.71 5.82
CA ARG A 88 -5.44 -11.73 6.53
C ARG A 88 -6.06 -11.10 7.77
N GLY A 89 -7.33 -10.72 7.68
CA GLY A 89 -8.14 -10.20 8.79
C GLY A 89 -9.33 -9.41 8.25
N GLU A 90 -10.53 -9.73 8.73
CA GLU A 90 -11.85 -9.18 8.35
C GLU A 90 -11.86 -8.32 7.08
N VAL A 91 -11.91 -8.99 5.92
CA VAL A 91 -12.41 -8.33 4.72
C VAL A 91 -13.87 -8.00 5.00
N LYS A 92 -14.17 -6.78 5.47
CA LYS A 92 -15.49 -6.21 5.19
C LYS A 92 -15.60 -6.22 3.69
N ASP A 93 -16.54 -6.99 3.17
CA ASP A 93 -16.81 -7.14 1.74
C ASP A 93 -16.88 -5.76 1.08
N ILE A 94 -15.77 -5.31 0.49
CA ILE A 94 -15.66 -4.01 -0.19
C ILE A 94 -16.52 -3.99 -1.45
N ASN A 95 -17.04 -5.16 -1.86
CA ASN A 95 -18.05 -5.31 -2.90
C ASN A 95 -19.40 -4.66 -2.54
N ASN A 96 -19.62 -4.23 -1.30
CA ASN A 96 -20.82 -3.49 -0.90
C ASN A 96 -20.66 -1.96 -0.92
N VAL A 97 -19.53 -1.45 -1.40
CA VAL A 97 -19.41 -0.04 -1.79
C VAL A 97 -20.04 0.11 -3.17
N ARG A 98 -21.38 0.16 -3.20
CA ARG A 98 -22.19 0.34 -4.41
C ARG A 98 -21.87 1.71 -5.06
N PRO A 99 -21.81 1.82 -6.39
CA PRO A 99 -21.62 3.09 -7.11
C PRO A 99 -22.72 4.11 -6.83
#